data_AF-A0A0N7ZBC3-F1
#
_entry.id   AF-A0A0N7ZBC3-F1
#
_cell.length_a   1.000
_cell.length_b   1.000
_cell.length_c   1.000
_cell.angle_alpha   90.00
_cell.angle_beta   90.00
_cell.angle_gamma   90.00
#
_symmetry.space_group_name_H-M   'P 1'
#
loop_
_entity.id
_entity.type
_entity.pdbx_description
1 polymer ?
#
loop_
_entity_poly.entity_id
_entity_poly.type
_entity_poly.pdbx_seq_one_letter_code
_entity_poly.pdbx_strand_id
1 'polypeptide(L)'
;MAVFPMERHMYSWMLDNATRPLSGSFQPLALPPETTAFSWLEVIGQHEFLLLPALQNMPLALLVLLVPQVSTGSPKKLLSPLKRLVARVFLFHLLLNVVKAIVGLVLMLALLPFMFPFMAFFAATSILVRVCYAVLWGPSVKKVEGLDCVWGVEEEENKPFITVCLRVHGAPDLHAVQQAILTKILQVRDDYGEYKYKKFRQLFLQRCGYYCWRDDRNFNINNHVREIELSSLLPTPASQDAKGEDEAAAGEERQKGNDDATDEVLQWYVSEELTKAMPEDKPQWEVLLVARGDGRYNVLLRLHHAIGDGVTLVRLCVEALVDTPLPRPPVGAPPPGPIVR
;
A
#
# COMPACT_ATOMS: atom_id res chain seq x y z
N MET A 1 -14.42 3.25 10.22
CA MET A 1 -13.55 2.67 9.17
C MET A 1 -13.70 3.51 7.92
N ALA A 2 -12.82 4.50 7.75
CA ALA A 2 -12.68 5.23 6.50
C ALA A 2 -11.42 4.66 5.84
N VAL A 3 -11.62 3.71 4.93
CA VAL A 3 -10.61 3.39 3.92
C VAL A 3 -10.50 4.67 3.09
N PHE A 4 -9.34 5.33 3.11
CA PHE A 4 -9.08 6.44 2.19
C PHE A 4 -9.49 5.97 0.79
N PRO A 5 -10.29 6.75 0.03
CA PRO A 5 -10.61 6.40 -1.33
C PRO A 5 -9.29 6.43 -2.09
N MET A 6 -8.73 5.25 -2.26
CA MET A 6 -7.55 5.01 -3.05
C MET A 6 -7.82 5.62 -4.42
N GLU A 7 -7.01 6.59 -4.83
CA GLU A 7 -7.09 7.14 -6.18
C GLU A 7 -6.89 5.97 -7.14
N ARG A 8 -7.97 5.54 -7.78
CA ARG A 8 -8.02 4.53 -8.86
C ARG A 8 -6.87 4.69 -9.86
N HIS A 9 -6.40 5.93 -10.02
CA HIS A 9 -5.28 6.34 -10.86
C HIS A 9 -3.97 5.64 -10.50
N MET A 10 -3.66 5.48 -9.22
CA MET A 10 -2.40 4.88 -8.81
C MET A 10 -2.38 3.36 -9.05
N TYR A 11 -3.50 2.68 -8.78
CA TYR A 11 -3.62 1.25 -9.10
C TYR A 11 -3.62 1.01 -10.61
N SER A 12 -4.37 1.80 -11.39
CA SER A 12 -4.37 1.73 -12.85
C SER A 12 -2.96 1.95 -13.40
N TRP A 13 -2.28 2.99 -12.92
CA TRP A 13 -0.94 3.33 -13.37
C TRP A 13 0.11 2.28 -12.99
N MET A 14 0.01 1.65 -11.81
CA MET A 14 0.89 0.54 -11.44
C MET A 14 0.65 -0.68 -12.34
N LEU A 15 -0.60 -1.02 -12.64
CA LEU A 15 -0.96 -2.12 -13.55
C LEU A 15 -0.49 -1.85 -14.99
N ASP A 16 -0.60 -0.61 -15.46
CA ASP A 16 -0.21 -0.18 -16.81
C ASP A 16 1.31 -0.20 -17.01
N ASN A 17 2.09 -0.01 -15.94
CA ASN A 17 3.55 -0.02 -16.00
C ASN A 17 4.18 -1.36 -15.59
N ALA A 18 3.47 -2.21 -14.83
CA ALA A 18 3.93 -3.56 -14.50
C ALA A 18 3.87 -4.53 -15.69
N THR A 19 3.13 -4.19 -16.75
CA THR A 19 2.85 -5.09 -17.88
C THR A 19 3.56 -4.72 -19.19
N ARG A 20 4.47 -3.73 -19.18
CA ARG A 20 5.21 -3.35 -20.40
C ARG A 20 6.51 -4.16 -20.52
N PRO A 21 6.62 -5.10 -21.48
CA PRO A 21 7.93 -5.57 -21.92
C PRO A 21 8.63 -4.42 -22.66
N LEU A 22 9.86 -4.10 -22.24
CA LEU A 22 10.79 -3.33 -23.04
C LEU A 22 11.26 -4.24 -24.19
N SER A 23 10.96 -3.82 -25.43
CA SER A 23 11.32 -4.43 -26.73
C SER A 23 10.38 -5.51 -27.28
N GLY A 24 9.99 -5.35 -28.56
CA GLY A 24 9.32 -6.37 -29.37
C GLY A 24 8.13 -5.85 -30.16
N SER A 25 8.30 -5.67 -31.47
CA SER A 25 7.29 -5.25 -32.45
C SER A 25 6.07 -6.16 -32.51
N PHE A 26 4.85 -5.57 -32.47
CA PHE A 26 3.59 -6.27 -32.79
C PHE A 26 3.01 -5.78 -34.13
N GLN A 27 2.72 -6.70 -35.04
CA GLN A 27 1.89 -6.46 -36.23
C GLN A 27 0.42 -6.22 -35.81
N PRO A 28 -0.32 -5.31 -36.46
CA PRO A 28 -1.73 -5.13 -36.17
C PRO A 28 -2.56 -6.25 -36.81
N LEU A 29 -3.34 -6.96 -35.99
CA LEU A 29 -4.40 -7.85 -36.46
C LEU A 29 -5.55 -7.00 -37.05
N ALA A 30 -6.08 -7.45 -38.19
CA ALA A 30 -7.07 -6.75 -38.99
C ALA A 30 -8.39 -6.46 -38.24
N LEU A 31 -8.95 -5.26 -38.45
CA LEU A 31 -10.29 -4.87 -38.02
C LEU A 31 -11.36 -5.74 -38.72
N PRO A 32 -12.43 -6.18 -38.02
CA PRO A 32 -13.59 -6.75 -38.68
C PRO A 32 -14.38 -5.64 -39.41
N PRO A 33 -15.09 -5.98 -40.50
CA PRO A 33 -15.70 -4.99 -41.38
C PRO A 33 -16.87 -4.25 -40.72
N GLU A 34 -16.97 -2.96 -41.04
CA GLU A 34 -18.13 -2.12 -40.81
C GLU A 34 -19.37 -2.75 -41.43
N THR A 35 -20.22 -3.39 -40.63
CA THR A 35 -21.69 -3.37 -40.77
C THR A 35 -22.28 -4.24 -39.67
N THR A 36 -22.73 -3.65 -38.56
CA THR A 36 -23.78 -4.26 -37.75
C THR A 36 -24.73 -3.17 -37.28
N ALA A 37 -26.00 -3.37 -37.62
CA ALA A 37 -27.10 -2.52 -37.27
C ALA A 37 -27.18 -2.32 -35.75
N PHE A 38 -27.44 -1.07 -35.35
CA PHE A 38 -27.62 -0.64 -33.97
C PHE A 38 -28.71 -1.49 -33.29
N SER A 39 -28.28 -2.43 -32.45
CA SER A 39 -29.18 -3.36 -31.75
C SER A 39 -29.55 -2.77 -30.40
N TRP A 40 -30.85 -2.53 -30.17
CA TRP A 40 -31.37 -2.08 -28.88
C TRP A 40 -31.02 -3.03 -27.72
N LEU A 41 -30.62 -4.27 -28.00
CA LEU A 41 -30.17 -5.24 -27.00
C LEU A 41 -28.78 -4.93 -26.42
N GLU A 42 -27.88 -4.26 -27.17
CA GLU A 42 -26.57 -3.85 -26.63
C GLU A 42 -26.70 -2.71 -25.61
N VAL A 43 -27.66 -1.80 -25.80
CA VAL A 43 -27.97 -0.73 -24.82
C VAL A 43 -28.57 -1.30 -23.55
N ILE A 44 -29.40 -2.34 -23.65
CA ILE A 44 -29.96 -3.04 -22.47
C ILE A 44 -28.86 -3.77 -21.70
N GLY A 45 -27.89 -4.39 -22.39
CA GLY A 45 -26.72 -5.01 -21.77
C GLY A 45 -25.82 -4.02 -21.02
N GLN A 46 -25.67 -2.78 -21.53
CA GLN A 46 -24.93 -1.74 -20.81
C GLN A 46 -25.67 -1.20 -19.57
N HIS A 47 -27.00 -1.23 -19.57
CA HIS A 47 -27.81 -0.87 -18.39
C HIS A 47 -27.82 -1.96 -17.31
N GLU A 48 -27.73 -3.25 -17.67
CA GLU A 48 -27.59 -4.34 -16.68
C GLU A 48 -26.30 -4.21 -15.85
N PHE A 49 -25.21 -3.74 -16.46
CA PHE A 49 -23.93 -3.50 -15.76
C PHE A 49 -24.01 -2.36 -14.74
N LEU A 50 -24.90 -1.38 -14.95
CA LEU A 50 -25.17 -0.30 -13.99
C LEU A 50 -26.23 -0.68 -12.95
N LEU A 51 -27.13 -1.62 -13.27
CA LEU A 51 -28.20 -2.05 -12.38
C LEU A 51 -27.70 -2.94 -11.23
N LEU A 52 -26.66 -3.75 -11.45
CA LEU A 52 -26.10 -4.63 -10.41
C LEU A 52 -25.50 -3.85 -9.21
N PRO A 53 -24.60 -2.86 -9.43
CA PRO A 53 -24.08 -2.02 -8.34
C PRO A 53 -25.15 -1.11 -7.72
N ALA A 54 -26.13 -0.71 -8.53
CA ALA A 54 -27.23 0.14 -8.12
C ALA A 54 -28.27 -0.60 -7.25
N LEU A 55 -28.46 -1.91 -7.43
CA LEU A 55 -29.26 -2.74 -6.54
C LEU A 55 -28.59 -2.93 -5.16
N GLN A 56 -27.26 -2.86 -5.07
CA GLN A 56 -26.53 -2.81 -3.80
C GLN A 56 -26.53 -1.42 -3.16
N ASN A 57 -26.65 -0.34 -3.95
CA ASN A 57 -26.73 1.05 -3.49
C ASN A 57 -27.95 1.77 -4.11
N MET A 58 -29.12 1.57 -3.48
CA MET A 58 -30.42 2.08 -3.93
C MET A 58 -30.50 3.59 -4.29
N PRO A 59 -29.73 4.53 -3.68
CA PRO A 59 -29.71 5.92 -4.11
C PRO A 59 -29.14 6.10 -5.54
N LEU A 60 -28.16 5.27 -5.90
CA LEU A 60 -27.50 5.27 -7.21
C LEU A 60 -28.43 4.67 -8.29
N ALA A 61 -29.25 3.66 -7.94
CA ALA A 61 -30.31 3.14 -8.80
C ALA A 61 -31.35 4.19 -9.18
N LEU A 62 -31.74 5.04 -8.24
CA LEU A 62 -32.72 6.09 -8.50
C LEU A 62 -32.15 7.14 -9.45
N LEU A 63 -30.86 7.50 -9.29
CA LEU A 63 -30.16 8.45 -10.14
C LEU A 63 -30.03 7.90 -11.58
N VAL A 64 -29.67 6.63 -11.73
CA VAL A 64 -29.63 5.93 -13.04
C VAL A 64 -31.02 5.82 -13.69
N LEU A 65 -32.09 5.66 -12.91
CA LEU A 65 -33.46 5.57 -13.44
C LEU A 65 -34.10 6.94 -13.76
N LEU A 66 -33.65 8.02 -13.12
CA LEU A 66 -34.19 9.37 -13.30
C LEU A 66 -33.43 10.19 -14.36
N VAL A 67 -32.10 10.02 -14.48
CA VAL A 67 -31.26 10.77 -15.43
C VAL A 67 -31.64 10.63 -16.91
N PRO A 68 -32.10 9.46 -17.43
CA PRO A 68 -32.46 9.33 -18.85
C PRO A 68 -33.68 10.18 -19.26
N GLN A 69 -34.47 10.69 -18.31
CA GLN A 69 -35.72 11.39 -18.57
C GLN A 69 -35.54 12.87 -18.92
N VAL A 70 -34.36 13.46 -18.66
CA VAL A 70 -34.09 14.87 -19.00
C VAL A 70 -33.55 15.02 -20.44
N SER A 71 -32.97 13.97 -21.02
CA SER A 71 -32.35 14.00 -22.35
C SER A 71 -33.29 13.70 -23.52
N THR A 72 -34.51 13.22 -23.27
CA THR A 72 -35.47 12.90 -24.34
C THR A 72 -36.74 13.75 -24.15
N GLY A 73 -36.90 14.76 -24.99
CA GLY A 73 -37.90 15.83 -24.88
C GLY A 73 -39.38 15.43 -25.07
N SER A 74 -39.81 14.28 -24.54
CA SER A 74 -41.19 13.78 -24.65
C SER A 74 -41.73 13.37 -23.25
N PRO A 75 -42.30 14.32 -22.48
CA PRO A 75 -42.54 14.14 -21.04
C PRO A 75 -43.83 13.39 -20.69
N LYS A 76 -44.52 12.74 -21.63
CA LYS A 76 -45.87 12.21 -21.37
C LYS A 76 -46.04 10.86 -22.07
N LYS A 77 -46.28 9.81 -21.25
CA LYS A 77 -46.73 8.44 -21.59
C LYS A 77 -45.74 7.28 -21.39
N LEU A 78 -44.91 7.33 -20.35
CA LEU A 78 -44.36 6.11 -19.71
C LEU A 78 -44.38 6.25 -18.17
N LEU A 79 -45.52 6.64 -17.61
CA LEU A 79 -45.77 6.66 -16.17
C LEU A 79 -46.40 5.32 -15.74
N SER A 80 -45.59 4.27 -15.67
CA SER A 80 -46.04 2.95 -15.23
C SER A 80 -46.22 2.88 -13.70
N PRO A 81 -47.15 2.05 -13.19
CA PRO A 81 -47.34 1.78 -11.76
C PRO A 81 -46.05 1.34 -11.05
N LEU A 82 -45.09 0.79 -11.81
CA LEU A 82 -43.77 0.38 -11.34
C LEU A 82 -42.96 1.56 -10.76
N LYS A 83 -42.94 2.75 -11.39
CA LYS A 83 -42.22 3.92 -10.83
C LYS A 83 -42.82 4.39 -9.51
N ARG A 84 -44.15 4.31 -9.34
CA ARG A 84 -44.83 4.64 -8.07
C ARG A 84 -44.54 3.61 -6.99
N LEU A 85 -44.47 2.33 -7.35
CA LEU A 85 -44.10 1.26 -6.43
C LEU A 85 -42.64 1.43 -5.96
N VAL A 86 -41.70 1.66 -6.89
CA VAL A 86 -40.28 1.91 -6.58
C VAL A 86 -40.13 3.14 -5.68
N ALA A 87 -40.82 4.24 -5.97
CA ALA A 87 -40.79 5.44 -5.13
C ALA A 87 -41.35 5.20 -3.72
N ARG A 88 -42.42 4.40 -3.57
CA ARG A 88 -42.98 4.03 -2.26
C ARG A 88 -42.05 3.13 -1.47
N VAL A 89 -41.44 2.13 -2.11
CA VAL A 89 -40.44 1.24 -1.48
C VAL A 89 -39.21 2.05 -1.04
N PHE A 90 -38.76 3.00 -1.87
CA PHE A 90 -37.66 3.90 -1.51
C PHE A 90 -38.03 4.80 -0.34
N LEU A 91 -39.19 5.46 -0.36
CA LEU A 91 -39.64 6.34 0.73
C LEU A 91 -39.75 5.56 2.04
N PHE A 92 -40.26 4.32 1.99
CA PHE A 92 -40.32 3.42 3.13
C PHE A 92 -38.91 3.07 3.66
N HIS A 93 -37.97 2.71 2.79
CA HIS A 93 -36.60 2.40 3.18
C HIS A 93 -35.85 3.62 3.74
N LEU A 94 -36.06 4.80 3.15
CA LEU A 94 -35.55 6.08 3.64
C LEU A 94 -36.09 6.37 5.04
N LEU A 95 -37.40 6.23 5.24
CA LEU A 95 -38.04 6.42 6.54
C LEU A 95 -37.47 5.45 7.59
N LEU A 96 -37.31 4.17 7.25
CA LEU A 96 -36.68 3.19 8.14
C LEU A 96 -35.24 3.57 8.51
N ASN A 97 -34.44 4.06 7.57
CA ASN A 97 -33.06 4.49 7.84
C ASN A 97 -33.02 5.76 8.70
N VAL A 98 -33.95 6.70 8.50
CA VAL A 98 -34.11 7.88 9.37
C VAL A 98 -34.49 7.45 10.78
N VAL A 99 -35.45 6.53 10.95
CA VAL A 99 -35.82 5.99 12.25
C VAL A 99 -34.64 5.29 12.92
N LYS A 100 -33.88 4.44 12.20
CA LYS A 100 -32.66 3.80 12.72
C LYS A 100 -31.63 4.84 13.16
N ALA A 101 -31.44 5.92 12.40
CA ALA A 101 -30.52 6.99 12.75
C ALA A 101 -30.97 7.74 14.02
N ILE A 102 -32.26 8.04 14.16
CA ILE A 102 -32.83 8.67 15.36
C ILE A 102 -32.66 7.75 16.58
N VAL A 103 -33.00 6.47 16.45
CA VAL A 103 -32.80 5.47 17.53
C VAL A 103 -31.32 5.38 17.90
N GLY A 104 -30.42 5.32 16.91
CA GLY A 104 -28.98 5.31 17.13
C GLY A 104 -28.49 6.56 17.86
N LEU A 105 -28.99 7.74 17.50
CA LEU A 105 -28.65 9.00 18.17
C LEU A 105 -29.11 9.02 19.63
N VAL A 106 -30.34 8.57 19.90
CA VAL A 106 -30.88 8.49 21.27
C VAL A 106 -30.07 7.51 22.10
N LEU A 107 -29.74 6.33 21.57
CA LEU A 107 -28.88 5.35 22.24
C LEU A 107 -27.48 5.91 22.50
N MET A 108 -26.88 6.62 21.55
CA MET A 108 -25.58 7.27 21.72
C MET A 108 -25.61 8.31 22.85
N LEU A 109 -26.63 9.17 22.88
CA LEU A 109 -26.80 10.18 23.94
C LEU A 109 -27.05 9.53 25.32
N ALA A 110 -27.79 8.44 25.37
CA ALA A 110 -28.02 7.68 26.61
C ALA A 110 -26.75 7.00 27.14
N LEU A 111 -25.87 6.51 26.24
CA LEU A 111 -24.60 5.88 26.62
C LEU A 111 -23.48 6.89 26.92
N LEU A 112 -23.58 8.11 26.40
CA LEU A 112 -22.57 9.16 26.58
C LEU A 112 -22.20 9.42 28.06
N PRO A 113 -23.12 9.61 29.02
CA PRO A 113 -22.74 9.85 30.42
C PRO A 113 -22.04 8.66 31.06
N PHE A 114 -22.27 7.43 30.58
CA PHE A 114 -21.58 6.23 31.06
C PHE A 114 -20.18 6.11 30.47
N MET A 115 -19.98 6.49 29.21
CA MET A 115 -18.68 6.45 28.53
C MET A 115 -17.78 7.63 28.91
N PHE A 116 -18.35 8.79 29.24
CA PHE A 116 -17.62 10.00 29.61
C PHE A 116 -16.59 9.81 30.73
N PRO A 117 -16.88 9.18 31.89
CA PRO A 117 -15.89 8.98 32.94
C PRO A 117 -14.71 8.10 32.48
N PHE A 118 -14.96 7.06 31.66
CA PHE A 118 -13.88 6.25 31.09
C PHE A 118 -13.03 7.07 30.13
N MET A 119 -13.66 7.85 29.24
CA MET A 119 -12.93 8.75 28.34
C MET A 119 -12.10 9.78 29.11
N ALA A 120 -12.65 10.37 30.18
CA ALA A 120 -11.95 11.32 31.04
C ALA A 120 -10.77 10.68 31.77
N PHE A 121 -10.93 9.45 32.27
CA PHE A 121 -9.85 8.67 32.90
C PHE A 121 -8.72 8.36 31.90
N PHE A 122 -9.05 7.86 30.71
CA PHE A 122 -8.05 7.61 29.67
C PHE A 122 -7.38 8.90 29.17
N ALA A 123 -8.12 10.02 29.09
CA ALA A 123 -7.56 11.32 28.76
C ALA A 123 -6.59 11.81 29.85
N ALA A 124 -6.96 11.70 31.13
CA ALA A 124 -6.12 12.10 32.25
C ALA A 124 -4.81 11.27 32.32
N THR A 125 -4.90 9.95 32.18
CA THR A 125 -3.72 9.07 32.12
C THR A 125 -2.85 9.36 30.89
N SER A 126 -3.45 9.62 29.73
CA SER A 126 -2.74 10.03 28.51
C SER A 126 -1.98 11.35 28.70
N ILE A 127 -2.59 12.34 29.37
CA ILE A 127 -1.96 13.62 29.71
C ILE A 127 -0.81 13.38 30.70
N LEU A 128 -1.03 12.59 31.75
CA LEU A 128 0.00 12.26 32.73
C LEU A 128 1.22 11.63 32.06
N VAL A 129 1.04 10.67 31.16
CA VAL A 129 2.15 10.04 30.42
C VAL A 129 2.87 11.05 29.54
N ARG A 130 2.16 11.96 28.86
CA ARG A 130 2.79 13.04 28.08
C ARG A 130 3.65 13.95 28.96
N VAL A 131 3.17 14.31 30.15
CA VAL A 131 3.94 15.10 31.13
C VAL A 131 5.15 14.32 31.62
N CYS A 132 4.99 13.05 31.99
CA CYS A 132 6.11 12.19 32.37
C CYS A 132 7.16 12.11 31.26
N TYR A 133 6.74 12.00 30.00
CA TYR A 133 7.66 11.97 28.86
C TYR A 133 8.45 13.27 28.73
N ALA A 134 7.77 14.42 28.82
CA ALA A 134 8.40 15.72 28.78
C ALA A 134 9.40 15.93 29.92
N VAL A 135 9.09 15.44 31.13
CA VAL A 135 9.96 15.58 32.31
C VAL A 135 11.16 14.63 32.26
N LEU A 136 10.95 13.36 31.89
CA LEU A 136 11.99 12.33 31.93
C LEU A 136 12.92 12.36 30.72
N TRP A 137 12.39 12.63 29.53
CA TRP A 137 13.13 12.52 28.27
C TRP A 137 13.15 13.81 27.45
N GLY A 138 12.52 14.87 27.92
CA GLY A 138 12.52 16.18 27.25
C GLY A 138 11.80 16.18 25.90
N PRO A 139 12.09 17.15 25.02
CA PRO A 139 11.43 17.28 23.71
C PRO A 139 11.86 16.21 22.70
N SER A 140 12.86 15.40 23.01
CA SER A 140 13.39 14.36 22.12
C SER A 140 12.50 13.11 22.00
N VAL A 141 11.48 12.98 22.85
CA VAL A 141 10.53 11.86 22.83
C VAL A 141 9.13 12.38 22.56
N LYS A 142 8.52 11.87 21.50
CA LYS A 142 7.14 12.20 21.12
C LYS A 142 6.27 10.96 21.27
N LYS A 143 5.15 11.10 21.99
CA LYS A 143 4.12 10.06 22.04
C LYS A 143 3.60 9.80 20.62
N VAL A 144 3.44 8.53 20.26
CA VAL A 144 2.88 8.13 18.98
C VAL A 144 1.39 8.50 18.94
N GLU A 145 0.92 9.01 17.80
CA GLU A 145 -0.46 9.46 17.61
C GLU A 145 -1.10 8.76 16.41
N GLY A 146 -2.43 8.55 16.48
CA GLY A 146 -3.23 8.07 15.36
C GLY A 146 -2.90 6.63 14.92
N LEU A 147 -2.78 6.45 13.60
CA LEU A 147 -2.60 5.13 12.97
C LEU A 147 -1.27 4.47 13.34
N ASP A 148 -0.22 5.24 13.62
CA ASP A 148 1.07 4.70 14.02
C ASP A 148 0.98 3.84 15.28
N CYS A 149 0.04 4.12 16.20
CA CYS A 149 -0.21 3.29 17.39
C CYS A 149 -0.83 1.94 17.05
N VAL A 150 -1.71 1.89 16.04
CA VAL A 150 -2.37 0.65 15.60
C VAL A 150 -1.34 -0.31 15.05
N TRP A 151 -0.37 0.23 14.31
CA TRP A 151 0.73 -0.53 13.73
C TRP A 151 1.88 -0.79 14.71
N GLY A 152 1.81 -0.31 15.95
CA GLY A 152 2.82 -0.57 16.96
C GLY A 152 2.65 -1.90 17.69
N VAL A 153 1.48 -2.53 17.55
CA VAL A 153 1.20 -3.82 18.17
C VAL A 153 2.00 -4.89 17.45
N GLU A 154 3.10 -5.33 18.06
CA GLU A 154 3.85 -6.51 17.65
C GLU A 154 3.36 -7.71 18.47
N GLU A 155 2.74 -8.69 17.81
CA GLU A 155 2.42 -10.00 18.41
C GLU A 155 3.38 -11.06 17.82
N GLU A 156 3.60 -12.17 18.53
CA GLU A 156 4.51 -13.24 18.06
C GLU A 156 4.12 -13.75 16.67
N GLU A 157 2.80 -13.83 16.39
CA GLU A 157 2.23 -14.28 15.12
C GLU A 157 2.08 -13.18 14.07
N ASN A 158 2.03 -11.90 14.48
CA ASN A 158 1.78 -10.79 13.59
C ASN A 158 2.71 -9.62 13.90
N LYS A 159 3.84 -9.61 13.20
CA LYS A 159 4.80 -8.51 13.27
C LYS A 159 4.55 -7.55 12.12
N PRO A 160 4.40 -6.24 12.41
CA PRO A 160 4.02 -5.24 11.44
C PRO A 160 5.23 -4.80 10.59
N PHE A 161 5.88 -5.73 9.89
CA PHE A 161 6.98 -5.44 8.98
C PHE A 161 6.52 -5.55 7.53
N ILE A 162 6.86 -4.54 6.73
CA ILE A 162 6.68 -4.55 5.29
C ILE A 162 8.02 -4.94 4.67
N THR A 163 8.02 -6.02 3.90
CA THR A 163 9.20 -6.49 3.17
C THR A 163 8.93 -6.43 1.66
N VAL A 164 9.88 -5.87 0.92
CA VAL A 164 9.85 -5.79 -0.55
C VAL A 164 11.14 -6.40 -1.08
N CYS A 165 11.01 -7.37 -1.98
CA CYS A 165 12.12 -7.93 -2.72
C CYS A 165 12.11 -7.37 -4.15
N LEU A 166 13.19 -6.71 -4.56
CA LEU A 166 13.38 -6.18 -5.90
C LEU A 166 14.51 -6.93 -6.58
N ARG A 167 14.29 -7.40 -7.81
CA ARG A 167 15.35 -7.92 -8.67
C ARG A 167 15.94 -6.77 -9.47
N VAL A 168 17.25 -6.55 -9.36
CA VAL A 168 17.94 -5.45 -10.02
C VAL A 168 18.94 -6.00 -11.03
N HIS A 169 18.95 -5.40 -12.22
CA HIS A 169 19.94 -5.70 -13.24
C HIS A 169 21.18 -4.83 -13.05
N GLY A 170 22.35 -5.46 -13.05
CA GLY A 170 23.64 -4.81 -12.81
C GLY A 170 24.10 -4.90 -11.35
N ALA A 171 25.30 -4.38 -11.10
CA ALA A 171 25.92 -4.35 -9.78
C ALA A 171 25.69 -2.99 -9.12
N PRO A 172 24.78 -2.87 -8.11
CA PRO A 172 24.60 -1.64 -7.38
C PRO A 172 25.82 -1.38 -6.51
N ASP A 173 26.32 -0.14 -6.53
CA ASP A 173 27.36 0.29 -5.60
C ASP A 173 26.73 0.59 -4.23
N LEU A 174 27.17 -0.15 -3.21
CA LEU A 174 26.73 0.03 -1.82
C LEU A 174 26.88 1.49 -1.36
N HIS A 175 28.00 2.13 -1.66
CA HIS A 175 28.23 3.51 -1.25
C HIS A 175 27.31 4.47 -1.98
N ALA A 176 27.08 4.28 -3.28
CA ALA A 176 26.11 5.08 -4.04
C ALA A 176 24.69 4.95 -3.46
N VAL A 177 24.26 3.74 -3.10
CA VAL A 177 22.94 3.49 -2.47
C VAL A 177 22.85 4.17 -1.11
N GLN A 178 23.88 4.03 -0.27
CA GLN A 178 23.94 4.72 1.03
C GLN A 178 23.84 6.24 0.87
N GLN A 179 24.59 6.82 -0.07
CA GLN A 179 24.55 8.26 -0.34
C GLN A 179 23.21 8.71 -0.91
N ALA A 180 22.58 7.91 -1.78
CA ALA A 180 21.25 8.20 -2.29
C ALA A 180 20.21 8.23 -1.17
N ILE A 181 20.22 7.25 -0.26
CA ILE A 181 19.31 7.22 0.89
C ILE A 181 19.57 8.41 1.82
N LEU A 182 20.85 8.72 2.10
CA LEU A 182 21.20 9.87 2.93
C LEU A 182 20.67 11.19 2.35
N THR A 183 20.94 11.45 1.08
CA THR A 183 20.61 12.72 0.42
C THR A 183 19.12 12.84 0.10
N LYS A 184 18.51 11.80 -0.47
CA LYS A 184 17.14 11.83 -0.99
C LYS A 184 16.07 11.43 0.03
N ILE A 185 16.46 10.89 1.20
CA ILE A 185 15.51 10.53 2.26
C ILE A 185 15.92 11.21 3.58
N LEU A 186 17.11 10.92 4.10
CA LEU A 186 17.44 11.32 5.48
C LEU A 186 17.74 12.82 5.65
N GLN A 187 18.21 13.48 4.59
CA GLN A 187 18.57 14.91 4.61
C GLN A 187 17.51 15.81 3.97
N VAL A 188 16.47 15.25 3.35
CA VAL A 188 15.40 16.03 2.72
C VAL A 188 14.64 16.80 3.78
N ARG A 189 14.51 18.11 3.58
CA ARG A 189 13.74 19.01 4.43
C ARG A 189 12.48 19.48 3.70
N ASP A 190 11.45 19.78 4.47
CA ASP A 190 10.24 20.45 3.99
C ASP A 190 10.43 21.97 3.91
N ASP A 191 9.40 22.67 3.45
CA ASP A 191 9.39 24.13 3.31
C ASP A 191 9.56 24.87 4.66
N TYR A 192 9.35 24.17 5.77
CA TYR A 192 9.50 24.69 7.13
C TYR A 192 10.89 24.40 7.72
N GLY A 193 11.77 23.76 6.95
CA GLY A 193 13.13 23.41 7.38
C GLY A 193 13.20 22.15 8.25
N GLU A 194 12.10 21.44 8.46
CA GLU A 194 12.04 20.20 9.22
C GLU A 194 12.36 19.00 8.32
N TYR A 195 12.91 17.92 8.90
CA TYR A 195 13.15 16.71 8.10
C TYR A 195 11.83 16.15 7.56
N LYS A 196 11.76 15.90 6.26
CA LYS A 196 10.55 15.38 5.60
C LYS A 196 10.22 13.96 6.07
N TYR A 197 11.25 13.13 6.25
CA TYR A 197 11.11 11.72 6.61
C TYR A 197 11.72 11.42 8.00
N LYS A 198 11.27 12.16 9.03
CA LYS A 198 11.79 12.05 10.42
C LYS A 198 11.83 10.62 10.97
N LYS A 199 10.80 9.82 10.69
CA LYS A 199 10.64 8.46 11.23
C LYS A 199 11.81 7.53 10.88
N PHE A 200 12.50 7.74 9.76
CA PHE A 200 13.68 6.96 9.37
C PHE A 200 14.91 7.21 10.28
N ARG A 201 14.87 8.27 11.09
CA ARG A 201 15.91 8.63 12.07
C ARG A 201 15.45 8.43 13.51
N GLN A 202 14.27 7.81 13.71
CA GLN A 202 13.65 7.68 15.02
C GLN A 202 13.51 6.21 15.42
N LEU A 203 13.66 5.99 16.72
CA LEU A 203 13.40 4.74 17.41
C LEU A 203 11.92 4.67 17.74
N PHE A 204 11.31 3.52 17.46
CA PHE A 204 9.94 3.20 17.85
C PHE A 204 9.99 2.33 19.11
N LEU A 205 9.49 2.85 20.24
CA LEU A 205 9.66 2.20 21.55
C LEU A 205 8.34 2.15 22.30
N GLN A 206 8.14 1.13 23.13
CA GLN A 206 7.02 1.07 24.08
C GLN A 206 7.49 1.44 25.49
N ARG A 207 6.90 2.47 26.10
CA ARG A 207 7.20 2.91 27.49
C ARG A 207 5.92 3.28 28.23
N CYS A 208 5.76 2.80 29.47
CA CYS A 208 4.56 3.03 30.29
C CYS A 208 3.24 2.62 29.60
N GLY A 209 3.27 1.58 28.75
CA GLY A 209 2.10 1.10 27.99
C GLY A 209 1.74 1.94 26.76
N TYR A 210 2.56 2.94 26.40
CA TYR A 210 2.36 3.77 25.21
C TYR A 210 3.55 3.66 24.26
N TYR A 211 3.29 3.76 22.97
CA TYR A 211 4.34 3.87 21.96
C TYR A 211 4.86 5.31 21.89
N CYS A 212 6.17 5.44 21.71
CA CYS A 212 6.86 6.72 21.54
C CYS A 212 7.91 6.65 20.42
N TRP A 213 8.00 7.75 19.68
CA TRP A 213 9.09 8.02 18.75
C TRP A 213 10.18 8.79 19.49
N ARG A 214 11.44 8.39 19.32
CA ARG A 214 12.59 9.08 19.89
C ARG A 214 13.67 9.26 18.82
N ASP A 215 14.23 10.44 18.69
CA ASP A 215 15.34 10.67 17.75
C ASP A 215 16.56 9.80 18.13
N ASP A 216 17.11 9.10 17.14
CA ASP A 216 18.36 8.35 17.29
C ASP A 216 19.54 9.33 17.22
N ARG A 217 20.26 9.47 18.34
CA ARG A 217 21.43 10.35 18.46
C ARG A 217 22.66 9.82 17.74
N ASN A 218 22.75 8.50 17.58
CA ASN A 218 23.92 7.81 17.06
C ASN A 218 23.61 7.12 15.73
N PHE A 219 22.67 7.71 14.96
CA PHE A 219 22.24 7.15 13.69
C PHE A 219 23.43 6.88 12.75
N ASN A 220 23.52 5.64 12.26
CA ASN A 220 24.58 5.20 11.36
C ASN A 220 23.99 4.42 10.19
N ILE A 221 24.12 4.97 8.97
CA ILE A 221 23.58 4.37 7.74
C ILE A 221 24.11 2.95 7.48
N ASN A 222 25.33 2.64 7.91
CA ASN A 222 25.96 1.33 7.70
C ASN A 222 25.25 0.20 8.45
N ASN A 223 24.50 0.54 9.50
CA ASN A 223 23.69 -0.44 10.25
C ASN A 223 22.36 -0.75 9.56
N HIS A 224 21.97 0.06 8.58
CA HIS A 224 20.70 -0.05 7.86
C HIS A 224 20.89 -0.52 6.41
N VAL A 225 21.97 -0.10 5.73
CA VAL A 225 22.23 -0.48 4.34
C VAL A 225 23.48 -1.35 4.30
N ARG A 226 23.30 -2.62 3.96
CA ARG A 226 24.36 -3.64 3.99
C ARG A 226 24.37 -4.45 2.71
N GLU A 227 25.55 -4.94 2.34
CA GLU A 227 25.72 -5.92 1.29
C GLU A 227 25.98 -7.28 1.90
N ILE A 228 25.36 -8.31 1.33
CA ILE A 228 25.46 -9.71 1.76
C ILE A 228 25.55 -10.62 0.54
N GLU A 229 26.34 -11.68 0.64
CA GLU A 229 26.39 -12.71 -0.40
C GLU A 229 25.24 -13.69 -0.23
N LEU A 230 24.63 -14.14 -1.33
CA LEU A 230 23.57 -15.15 -1.30
C LEU A 230 24.01 -16.46 -0.61
N SER A 231 25.28 -16.84 -0.79
CA SER A 231 25.91 -18.00 -0.13
C SER A 231 25.83 -17.91 1.40
N SER A 232 25.90 -16.70 1.96
CA SER A 232 25.82 -16.46 3.40
C SER A 232 24.39 -16.56 3.96
N LEU A 233 23.38 -16.53 3.09
CA LEU A 233 21.97 -16.70 3.46
C LEU A 233 21.56 -18.17 3.55
N LEU A 234 22.35 -19.08 2.98
CA LEU A 234 22.06 -20.49 3.02
C LEU A 234 22.22 -21.02 4.46
N PRO A 235 21.23 -21.75 5.00
CA PRO A 235 21.47 -22.59 6.16
C PRO A 235 22.56 -23.61 5.78
N THR A 236 23.57 -23.78 6.62
CA THR A 236 24.72 -24.66 6.38
C THR A 236 24.25 -26.03 5.88
N PRO A 237 24.64 -26.49 4.68
CA PRO A 237 24.12 -27.75 4.16
C PRO A 237 24.72 -28.94 4.91
N ALA A 238 23.85 -29.85 5.33
CA ALA A 238 24.23 -31.24 5.52
C ALA A 238 24.60 -31.83 4.15
N SER A 239 25.83 -32.36 4.06
CA SER A 239 26.39 -33.19 3.00
C SER A 239 26.26 -32.71 1.55
N GLN A 240 27.42 -32.30 1.03
CA GLN A 240 27.80 -32.40 -0.38
C GLN A 240 27.50 -33.81 -0.90
N ASP A 241 26.92 -33.94 -2.08
CA ASP A 241 27.24 -34.98 -3.07
C ASP A 241 26.49 -34.71 -4.37
N ALA A 242 27.23 -34.35 -5.43
CA ALA A 242 27.09 -34.90 -6.79
C ALA A 242 27.89 -34.06 -7.80
N LYS A 243 29.05 -34.60 -8.19
CA LYS A 243 29.74 -34.28 -9.45
C LYS A 243 28.96 -34.88 -10.63
N GLY A 244 29.07 -34.26 -11.81
CA GLY A 244 28.74 -34.90 -13.09
C GLY A 244 28.62 -33.92 -14.24
N GLU A 245 29.55 -34.04 -15.19
CA GLU A 245 29.73 -33.25 -16.41
C GLU A 245 28.60 -33.45 -17.44
N ASP A 246 28.28 -32.38 -18.19
CA ASP A 246 28.05 -32.40 -19.64
C ASP A 246 27.71 -30.98 -20.12
N GLU A 247 28.43 -30.52 -21.14
CA GLU A 247 28.43 -29.16 -21.68
C GLU A 247 27.91 -29.16 -23.12
N ALA A 248 26.99 -28.22 -23.42
CA ALA A 248 26.82 -27.47 -24.68
C ALA A 248 25.35 -27.25 -25.14
N ALA A 249 24.34 -27.87 -24.51
CA ALA A 249 22.92 -27.60 -24.84
C ALA A 249 22.10 -27.01 -23.67
N ALA A 250 22.74 -26.80 -22.51
CA ALA A 250 22.07 -26.58 -21.23
C ALA A 250 22.02 -25.10 -20.78
N GLY A 251 22.27 -24.12 -21.66
CA GLY A 251 22.41 -22.71 -21.25
C GLY A 251 21.16 -22.16 -20.56
N GLU A 252 20.00 -22.23 -21.22
CA GLU A 252 18.76 -21.65 -20.68
C GLU A 252 18.11 -22.50 -19.58
N GLU A 253 18.14 -23.83 -19.69
CA GLU A 253 17.57 -24.71 -18.65
C GLU A 253 18.41 -24.70 -17.36
N ARG A 254 19.74 -24.64 -17.46
CA ARG A 254 20.64 -24.56 -16.30
C ARG A 254 20.60 -23.17 -15.66
N GLN A 255 20.43 -22.11 -16.46
CA GLN A 255 20.21 -20.74 -15.95
C GLN A 255 18.86 -20.63 -15.22
N LYS A 256 17.80 -21.20 -15.80
CA LYS A 256 16.46 -21.23 -15.19
C LYS A 256 16.45 -22.03 -13.89
N GLY A 257 17.10 -23.19 -13.85
CA GLY A 257 17.23 -23.97 -12.61
C GLY A 257 18.02 -23.24 -11.51
N ASN A 258 19.04 -22.45 -11.88
CA ASN A 258 19.79 -21.63 -10.92
C ASN A 258 18.97 -20.42 -10.41
N ASP A 259 18.10 -19.86 -11.26
CA ASP A 259 17.18 -18.80 -10.88
C ASP A 259 16.10 -19.29 -9.92
N ASP A 260 15.49 -20.44 -10.19
CA ASP A 260 14.49 -21.05 -9.31
C ASP A 260 15.10 -21.36 -7.93
N ALA A 261 16.29 -21.97 -7.89
CA ALA A 261 16.98 -22.26 -6.61
C ALA A 261 17.32 -20.98 -5.83
N THR A 262 17.72 -19.90 -6.50
CA THR A 262 17.97 -18.62 -5.81
C THR A 262 16.68 -18.03 -5.25
N ASP A 263 15.62 -18.07 -6.03
CA ASP A 263 14.31 -17.53 -5.62
C ASP A 263 13.76 -18.31 -4.42
N GLU A 264 13.98 -19.63 -4.36
CA GLU A 264 13.65 -20.45 -3.18
C GLU A 264 14.42 -20.01 -1.93
N VAL A 265 15.73 -19.78 -2.04
CA VAL A 265 16.57 -19.32 -0.92
C VAL A 265 16.13 -17.95 -0.43
N LEU A 266 15.86 -17.02 -1.35
CA LEU A 266 15.39 -15.69 -1.00
C LEU A 266 13.99 -15.73 -0.40
N GLN A 267 13.10 -16.56 -0.93
CA GLN A 267 11.77 -16.76 -0.38
C GLN A 267 11.84 -17.30 1.04
N TRP A 268 12.68 -18.31 1.29
CA TRP A 268 12.94 -18.83 2.64
C TRP A 268 13.50 -17.75 3.58
N TYR A 269 14.51 -16.99 3.13
CA TYR A 269 15.10 -15.93 3.94
C TYR A 269 14.08 -14.83 4.27
N VAL A 270 13.24 -14.46 3.32
CA VAL A 270 12.14 -13.50 3.53
C VAL A 270 11.11 -14.05 4.53
N SER A 271 10.74 -15.33 4.44
CA SER A 271 9.73 -15.92 5.32
C SER A 271 10.23 -16.20 6.73
N GLU A 272 11.50 -16.58 6.89
CA GLU A 272 12.06 -17.00 8.19
C GLU A 272 12.84 -15.90 8.89
N GLU A 273 13.70 -15.17 8.19
CA GLU A 273 14.60 -14.18 8.81
C GLU A 273 13.96 -12.80 8.84
N LEU A 274 13.32 -12.37 7.75
CA LEU A 274 12.72 -11.03 7.67
C LEU A 274 11.36 -10.91 8.38
N THR A 275 10.85 -12.00 8.94
CA THR A 275 9.68 -12.01 9.85
C THR A 275 10.10 -11.94 11.33
N LYS A 276 11.39 -12.02 11.68
CA LYS A 276 11.84 -11.91 13.09
C LYS A 276 11.63 -10.50 13.65
N ALA A 277 11.71 -10.29 14.97
CA ALA A 277 11.64 -8.92 15.48
C ALA A 277 12.88 -8.11 15.05
N MET A 278 12.70 -6.83 14.73
CA MET A 278 13.84 -5.92 14.53
C MET A 278 14.34 -5.38 15.87
N PRO A 279 15.66 -5.14 16.03
CA PRO A 279 16.18 -4.53 17.25
C PRO A 279 15.55 -3.15 17.53
N GLU A 280 15.11 -2.92 18.77
CA GLU A 280 14.48 -1.66 19.22
C GLU A 280 15.49 -0.52 19.45
N ASP A 281 16.79 -0.82 19.46
CA ASP A 281 17.87 0.12 19.74
C ASP A 281 18.26 0.98 18.53
N LYS A 282 17.72 0.67 17.34
CA LYS A 282 17.93 1.41 16.08
C LYS A 282 16.61 1.63 15.35
N PRO A 283 16.53 2.62 14.42
CA PRO A 283 15.35 2.79 13.60
C PRO A 283 14.99 1.49 12.86
N GLN A 284 13.74 1.05 12.95
CA GLN A 284 13.32 -0.27 12.47
C GLN A 284 13.10 -0.29 10.95
N TRP A 285 14.18 -0.15 10.19
CA TRP A 285 14.24 -0.36 8.76
C TRP A 285 15.64 -0.79 8.32
N GLU A 286 15.71 -1.56 7.23
CA GLU A 286 16.96 -1.99 6.62
C GLU A 286 16.82 -2.21 5.10
N VAL A 287 17.94 -2.11 4.40
CA VAL A 287 18.11 -2.38 2.97
C VAL A 287 19.29 -3.34 2.83
N LEU A 288 19.03 -4.52 2.28
CA LEU A 288 20.04 -5.55 2.03
C LEU A 288 20.26 -5.69 0.53
N LEU A 289 21.49 -5.45 0.08
CA LEU A 289 21.95 -5.74 -1.26
C LEU A 289 22.46 -7.19 -1.27
N VAL A 290 21.73 -8.10 -1.91
CA VAL A 290 22.07 -9.52 -1.99
C VAL A 290 22.78 -9.80 -3.30
N ALA A 291 24.09 -10.06 -3.23
CA ALA A 291 24.89 -10.46 -4.38
C ALA A 291 24.62 -11.94 -4.73
N ARG A 292 24.16 -12.20 -5.95
CA ARG A 292 23.86 -13.57 -6.41
C ARG A 292 25.09 -14.33 -6.93
N GLY A 293 26.23 -13.67 -7.07
CA GLY A 293 27.49 -14.24 -7.54
C GLY A 293 27.66 -14.29 -9.08
N ASP A 294 26.59 -14.04 -9.84
CA ASP A 294 26.58 -13.98 -11.31
C ASP A 294 26.52 -12.55 -11.85
N GLY A 295 26.81 -11.57 -11.00
CA GLY A 295 26.70 -10.13 -11.31
C GLY A 295 25.27 -9.58 -11.21
N ARG A 296 24.26 -10.38 -10.87
CA ARG A 296 22.90 -9.92 -10.53
C ARG A 296 22.75 -9.69 -9.03
N TYR A 297 21.83 -8.80 -8.69
CA TYR A 297 21.56 -8.43 -7.31
C TYR A 297 20.06 -8.43 -7.03
N ASN A 298 19.73 -8.80 -5.80
CA ASN A 298 18.40 -8.58 -5.25
C ASN A 298 18.49 -7.57 -4.12
N VAL A 299 17.55 -6.63 -4.07
CA VAL A 299 17.45 -5.64 -3.02
C VAL A 299 16.26 -6.00 -2.13
N LEU A 300 16.55 -6.34 -0.87
CA LEU A 300 15.53 -6.57 0.15
C LEU A 300 15.37 -5.29 0.96
N LEU A 301 14.19 -4.69 0.90
CA LEU A 301 13.82 -3.57 1.74
C LEU A 301 12.87 -4.04 2.80
N ARG A 302 13.15 -3.67 4.04
CA ARG A 302 12.33 -4.05 5.18
C ARG A 302 12.11 -2.84 6.08
N LEU A 303 10.88 -2.60 6.51
CA LEU A 303 10.55 -1.51 7.42
C LEU A 303 9.39 -1.83 8.35
N HIS A 304 9.39 -1.22 9.53
CA HIS A 304 8.26 -1.27 10.44
C HIS A 304 7.10 -0.40 9.93
N HIS A 305 5.87 -0.92 9.96
CA HIS A 305 4.69 -0.33 9.34
C HIS A 305 4.28 1.03 9.95
N ALA A 306 4.76 1.33 11.16
CA ALA A 306 4.62 2.67 11.76
C ALA A 306 5.48 3.75 11.05
N ILE A 307 6.54 3.37 10.32
CA ILE A 307 7.39 4.27 9.52
C ILE A 307 6.67 4.70 8.24
N GLY A 308 6.02 3.75 7.56
CA GLY A 308 5.28 4.00 6.33
C GLY A 308 4.38 2.83 5.97
N ASP A 309 3.39 3.09 5.12
CA ASP A 309 2.56 2.06 4.52
C ASP A 309 3.20 1.51 3.22
N GLY A 310 2.66 0.40 2.72
CA GLY A 310 3.19 -0.25 1.52
C GLY A 310 3.19 0.67 0.29
N VAL A 311 2.21 1.58 0.19
CA VAL A 311 2.12 2.56 -0.91
C VAL A 311 3.25 3.58 -0.83
N THR A 312 3.45 4.18 0.35
CA THR A 312 4.51 5.17 0.58
C THR A 312 5.87 4.55 0.37
N LEU A 313 6.06 3.28 0.76
CA LEU A 313 7.29 2.54 0.49
C LEU A 313 7.55 2.41 -1.01
N VAL A 314 6.59 1.93 -1.79
CA VAL A 314 6.76 1.79 -3.24
C VAL A 314 7.01 3.15 -3.90
N ARG A 315 6.28 4.20 -3.49
CA ARG A 315 6.53 5.57 -3.97
C ARG A 315 7.94 6.04 -3.64
N LEU A 316 8.43 5.77 -2.43
CA LEU A 316 9.79 6.12 -2.03
C LEU A 316 10.82 5.36 -2.88
N CYS A 317 10.61 4.08 -3.16
CA CYS A 317 11.49 3.33 -4.06
C CYS A 317 11.54 3.94 -5.47
N VAL A 318 10.38 4.27 -6.03
CA VAL A 318 10.21 4.72 -7.43
C VAL A 318 10.51 6.21 -7.64
N GLU A 319 10.43 7.04 -6.60
CA GLU A 319 10.72 8.48 -6.70
C GLU A 319 12.09 8.84 -6.12
N ALA A 320 12.52 8.20 -5.04
CA ALA A 320 13.74 8.57 -4.33
C ALA A 320 14.91 7.63 -4.65
N LEU A 321 14.69 6.33 -4.82
CA LEU A 321 15.80 5.37 -4.96
C LEU A 321 16.21 5.10 -6.41
N VAL A 322 15.45 5.57 -7.40
CA VAL A 322 15.82 5.47 -8.82
C VAL A 322 16.61 6.70 -9.30
N ASP A 323 17.40 6.51 -10.35
CA ASP A 323 18.16 7.58 -11.00
C ASP A 323 17.25 8.50 -11.82
N THR A 324 16.28 7.92 -12.52
CA THR A 324 15.26 8.65 -13.28
C THR A 324 13.92 8.52 -12.57
N PRO A 325 13.56 9.48 -11.71
CA PRO A 325 12.29 9.43 -10.99
C PRO A 325 11.14 9.43 -11.99
N LEU A 326 10.13 8.58 -11.74
CA LEU A 326 8.94 8.59 -12.59
C LEU A 326 8.21 9.95 -12.45
N PRO A 327 7.82 10.58 -13.57
CA PRO A 327 7.21 11.90 -13.54
C PRO A 327 5.90 11.85 -12.74
N ARG A 328 5.77 12.75 -11.78
CA ARG A 328 4.51 12.88 -11.02
C ARG A 328 3.41 13.34 -11.97
N PRO A 329 2.22 12.71 -11.93
CA PRO A 329 1.06 13.31 -12.57
C PRO A 329 0.83 14.69 -11.93
N PRO A 330 0.56 15.74 -12.73
CA PRO A 330 0.33 17.07 -12.20
C PRO A 330 -0.86 17.04 -11.25
N VAL A 331 -0.73 17.76 -10.13
CA VAL A 331 -1.80 17.88 -9.13
C VAL A 331 -3.04 18.45 -9.82
N GLY A 332 -4.11 17.65 -9.90
CA GLY A 332 -5.36 18.01 -10.58
C GLY A 332 -5.54 17.45 -12.00
N ALA A 333 -4.67 16.56 -12.47
CA ALA A 333 -4.89 15.87 -13.74
C ALA A 333 -6.18 15.01 -13.69
N PRO A 334 -7.03 15.05 -14.73
CA PRO A 334 -8.21 14.20 -14.78
C PRO A 334 -7.81 12.72 -14.81
N PRO A 335 -8.68 11.82 -14.29
CA PRO A 335 -8.52 10.38 -14.44
C PRO A 335 -8.08 9.97 -15.85
N PRO A 336 -7.12 9.04 -16.02
CA PRO A 336 -7.00 8.35 -17.30
C PRO A 336 -8.35 7.70 -17.61
N GLY A 337 -8.84 7.90 -18.83
CA GLY A 337 -10.09 7.31 -19.30
C GLY A 337 -10.06 5.78 -19.22
N PRO A 338 -11.23 5.13 -19.27
CA PRO A 338 -11.30 3.68 -19.23
C PRO A 338 -10.46 3.07 -20.36
N ILE A 339 -9.59 2.13 -19.99
CA ILE A 339 -8.80 1.33 -20.92
C ILE A 339 -9.79 0.45 -21.69
N VAL A 340 -10.05 0.80 -22.95
CA VAL A 340 -10.71 -0.10 -23.89
C VAL A 340 -9.70 -1.17 -24.24
N ARG A 341 -9.90 -2.38 -23.72
CA ARG A 341 -9.14 -3.58 -24.12
C ARG A 341 -9.64 -4.12 -25.45
#